data_AF-A0A1G8X2Z2-F1
#
_entry.id   AF-A0A1G8X2Z2-F1
#
_cell.length_a   1.000
_cell.length_b   1.000
_cell.length_c   1.000
_cell.angle_alpha   90.00
_cell.angle_beta   90.00
_cell.angle_gamma   90.00
#
_symmetry.space_group_name_H-M   'P 1'
#
loop_
_entity.id
_entity.type
_entity.pdbx_description
1 polymer ?
#
loop_
_entity_poly.entity_id
_entity_poly.type
_entity_poly.pdbx_seq_one_letter_code
_entity_poly.pdbx_strand_id
1 'polypeptide(L)'
;MDETLRDAVLQRLALLDKVAEHGAAEALVPLARAEIHRLADGWRLLLTVHQPDEDGRCKACPGWLRRRRWPCQIWNMAHQHLIGEGLPHRERRRPLRNPFTRSGVIELPEETPAEMTTELPVLMAEPPVVHRAPVVSRPKHALPD
;
A
#
# COMPACT_ATOMS: atom_id res chain seq x y z
N MET A 1 11.45 1.35 14.32
CA MET A 1 9.97 1.28 14.44
C MET A 1 9.65 -0.19 14.59
N ASP A 2 8.85 -0.52 15.59
CA ASP A 2 8.51 -1.91 15.88
C ASP A 2 7.60 -2.46 14.78
N GLU A 3 8.08 -3.44 14.02
CA GLU A 3 7.32 -4.06 12.92
C GLU A 3 6.04 -4.70 13.46
N THR A 4 6.05 -5.17 14.71
CA THR A 4 4.86 -5.78 15.35
C THR A 4 3.74 -4.76 15.55
N LEU A 5 4.08 -3.53 15.96
CA LEU A 5 3.11 -2.44 16.11
C LEU A 5 2.52 -2.06 14.74
N ARG A 6 3.38 -1.98 13.72
CA ARG A 6 2.94 -1.68 12.35
C ARG A 6 1.96 -2.75 11.85
N ASP A 7 2.31 -4.01 12.01
CA ASP A 7 1.46 -5.13 11.59
C ASP A 7 0.12 -5.14 12.32
N ALA A 8 0.12 -4.92 13.64
CA ALA A 8 -1.11 -4.84 14.42
C ALA A 8 -2.05 -3.72 13.94
N VAL A 9 -1.50 -2.55 13.60
CA VAL A 9 -2.28 -1.43 13.04
C VAL A 9 -2.87 -1.81 11.68
N LEU A 10 -2.06 -2.39 10.78
CA LEU A 10 -2.52 -2.78 9.44
C LEU A 10 -3.58 -3.88 9.50
N GLN A 11 -3.43 -4.87 10.39
CA GLN A 11 -4.42 -5.91 10.62
C GLN A 11 -5.74 -5.33 11.14
N ARG A 12 -5.69 -4.34 12.05
CA ARG A 12 -6.91 -3.67 12.54
C ARG A 12 -7.64 -2.96 11.41
N LEU A 13 -6.93 -2.25 10.53
CA LEU A 13 -7.54 -1.58 9.38
C LEU A 13 -8.19 -2.60 8.42
N ALA A 14 -7.49 -3.68 8.09
CA ALA A 14 -8.02 -4.74 7.24
C ALA A 14 -9.28 -5.41 7.83
N LEU A 15 -9.35 -5.57 9.15
CA LEU A 15 -10.55 -6.06 9.83
C LEU A 15 -11.73 -5.10 9.68
N LEU A 16 -11.50 -3.79 9.84
CA LEU A 16 -12.54 -2.78 9.67
C LEU A 16 -13.10 -2.79 8.23
N ASP A 17 -12.23 -2.92 7.24
CA ASP A 17 -12.63 -3.06 5.83
C ASP A 17 -13.48 -4.31 5.62
N LYS A 18 -13.04 -5.47 6.14
CA LYS A 18 -13.79 -6.72 6.04
C LYS A 18 -15.19 -6.61 6.65
N VAL A 19 -15.30 -5.99 7.82
CA VAL A 19 -16.59 -5.80 8.51
C VAL A 19 -17.48 -4.83 7.73
N ALA A 20 -16.95 -3.73 7.24
CA ALA A 20 -17.70 -2.78 6.42
C ALA A 20 -18.25 -3.43 5.12
N GLU A 21 -17.53 -4.38 4.55
CA GLU A 21 -17.93 -5.08 3.31
C GLU A 21 -18.96 -6.19 3.52
N HIS A 22 -18.88 -6.93 4.64
CA HIS A 22 -19.62 -8.18 4.82
C HIS A 22 -20.55 -8.20 6.05
N GLY A 23 -20.52 -7.16 6.89
CA GLY A 23 -21.28 -7.10 8.14
C GLY A 23 -22.78 -6.92 7.93
N ALA A 24 -23.59 -7.49 8.83
CA ALA A 24 -25.03 -7.26 8.86
C ALA A 24 -25.34 -5.83 9.31
N ALA A 25 -26.33 -5.19 8.68
CA ALA A 25 -26.61 -3.76 8.84
C ALA A 25 -26.89 -3.35 10.31
N GLU A 26 -27.61 -4.19 11.05
CA GLU A 26 -27.97 -3.99 12.45
C GLU A 26 -26.75 -3.98 13.40
N ALA A 27 -25.71 -4.75 13.10
CA ALA A 27 -24.46 -4.75 13.85
C ALA A 27 -23.52 -3.61 13.41
N LEU A 28 -23.64 -3.16 12.15
CA LEU A 28 -22.75 -2.16 11.57
C LEU A 28 -23.00 -0.74 12.10
N VAL A 29 -24.24 -0.32 12.29
CA VAL A 29 -24.54 1.07 12.71
C VAL A 29 -23.84 1.49 14.02
N PRO A 30 -23.95 0.74 15.14
CA PRO A 30 -23.27 1.13 16.38
C PRO A 30 -21.75 1.06 16.25
N LEU A 31 -21.24 0.06 15.53
CA LEU A 31 -19.81 -0.08 15.27
C LEU A 31 -19.27 1.08 14.44
N ALA A 32 -19.93 1.41 13.32
CA ALA A 32 -19.56 2.51 12.43
C ALA A 32 -19.56 3.85 13.18
N ARG A 33 -20.56 4.11 14.03
CA ARG A 33 -20.58 5.31 14.87
C ARG A 33 -19.34 5.39 15.75
N ALA A 34 -19.01 4.32 16.47
CA ALA A 34 -17.83 4.29 17.33
C ALA A 34 -16.52 4.48 16.52
N GLU A 35 -16.39 3.84 15.37
CA GLU A 35 -15.18 3.94 14.55
C GLU A 35 -15.03 5.30 13.85
N ILE A 36 -16.13 5.92 13.41
CA ILE A 36 -16.10 7.28 12.85
C ILE A 36 -15.57 8.26 13.90
N HIS A 37 -16.05 8.17 15.15
CA HIS A 37 -15.53 9.01 16.23
C HIS A 37 -14.03 8.76 16.47
N ARG A 38 -13.62 7.50 16.60
CA ARG A 38 -12.20 7.15 16.81
C ARG A 38 -11.29 7.67 15.68
N LEU A 39 -11.69 7.48 14.42
CA LEU A 39 -10.92 7.94 13.27
C LEU A 39 -10.87 9.47 13.20
N ALA A 40 -11.99 10.16 13.46
CA ALA A 40 -12.02 11.62 13.52
C ALA A 40 -11.08 12.17 14.61
N ASP A 41 -11.04 11.55 15.78
CA ASP A 41 -10.13 11.94 16.86
C ASP A 41 -8.67 11.71 16.49
N GLY A 42 -8.35 10.58 15.84
CA GLY A 42 -7.03 10.30 15.30
C GLY A 42 -6.56 11.36 14.30
N TRP A 43 -7.44 11.78 13.38
CA TRP A 43 -7.15 12.87 12.44
C TRP A 43 -6.93 14.21 13.15
N ARG A 44 -7.77 14.58 14.13
CA ARG A 44 -7.59 15.82 14.90
C ARG A 44 -6.24 15.86 15.60
N LEU A 45 -5.83 14.75 16.23
CA LEU A 45 -4.53 14.63 16.88
C LEU A 45 -3.39 14.80 15.88
N LEU A 46 -3.45 14.06 14.76
CA LEU A 46 -2.42 14.11 13.73
C LEU A 46 -2.29 15.52 13.10
N LEU A 47 -3.41 16.17 12.80
CA LEU A 47 -3.42 17.52 12.22
C LEU A 47 -2.94 18.58 13.21
N THR A 48 -3.19 18.39 14.51
CA THR A 48 -2.67 19.26 15.58
C THR A 48 -1.14 19.24 15.62
N VAL A 49 -0.53 18.06 15.50
CA VAL A 49 0.93 17.91 15.43
C VAL A 49 1.51 18.58 14.17
N HIS A 50 0.74 18.61 13.08
CA HIS A 50 1.15 19.17 11.79
C HIS A 50 0.70 20.61 11.54
N GLN A 51 0.43 21.39 12.59
CA GLN A 51 0.11 22.82 12.45
C GLN A 51 1.30 23.63 11.88
N PRO A 52 1.01 24.70 11.11
CA PRO A 52 2.04 25.66 10.71
C PRO A 52 2.58 26.44 11.92
N ASP A 53 3.84 26.84 11.86
CA ASP A 53 4.43 27.87 12.72
C ASP A 53 4.16 29.29 12.19
N GLU A 54 4.70 30.29 12.88
CA GLU A 54 4.56 31.71 12.51
C GLU A 54 5.08 32.00 11.09
N ASP A 55 6.04 31.19 10.61
CA ASP A 55 6.61 31.29 9.26
C ASP A 55 5.80 30.50 8.20
N GLY A 56 4.65 29.95 8.56
CA GLY A 56 3.83 29.12 7.67
C GLY A 56 4.45 27.76 7.34
N ARG A 57 5.28 27.19 8.24
CA ARG A 57 5.95 25.89 8.04
C ARG A 57 5.47 24.85 9.04
N CYS A 58 5.36 23.60 8.61
CA CYS A 58 4.96 22.50 9.48
C CYS A 58 6.05 22.15 10.50
N LYS A 59 5.73 22.19 11.80
CA LYS A 59 6.70 21.93 12.88
C LYS A 59 7.21 20.48 12.95
N ALA A 60 6.36 19.51 12.58
CA ALA A 60 6.61 18.08 12.77
C ALA A 60 7.21 17.36 11.55
N CYS A 61 7.12 17.94 10.35
CA CYS A 61 7.63 17.27 9.15
C CYS A 61 9.17 17.22 9.15
N PRO A 62 9.80 16.04 9.00
CA PRO A 62 11.24 15.94 8.87
C PRO A 62 11.69 16.58 7.55
N GLY A 63 12.69 17.45 7.66
CA GLY A 63 13.36 18.07 6.52
C GLY A 63 14.76 18.49 6.97
N TRP A 64 15.80 17.90 6.38
CA TRP A 64 17.20 18.02 6.79
C TRP A 64 17.74 19.45 6.89
N LEU A 65 17.06 20.45 6.30
CA LEU A 65 17.45 21.84 6.49
C LEU A 65 16.31 22.87 6.56
N ARG A 66 15.05 22.53 6.29
CA ARG A 66 13.88 23.42 6.48
C ARG A 66 12.61 22.60 6.70
N ARG A 67 11.83 22.99 7.71
CA ARG A 67 10.43 22.58 7.87
C ARG A 67 9.68 22.78 6.54
N ARG A 68 8.89 21.78 6.14
CA ARG A 68 8.11 21.83 4.88
C ARG A 68 7.11 23.00 4.94
N ARG A 69 6.95 23.71 3.82
CA ARG A 69 5.89 24.73 3.69
C ARG A 69 4.53 24.08 3.92
N TRP A 70 3.65 24.79 4.62
CA TRP A 70 2.26 24.38 4.79
C TRP A 70 1.45 24.69 3.52
N PRO A 71 0.46 23.87 3.12
CA PRO A 71 0.06 22.60 3.72
C PRO A 71 1.07 21.48 3.41
N CYS A 72 1.47 20.75 4.45
CA CYS A 72 2.34 19.59 4.30
C CYS A 72 1.56 18.36 3.79
N GLN A 73 2.27 17.29 3.47
CA GLN A 73 1.66 16.06 2.92
C GLN A 73 0.50 15.51 3.77
N ILE A 74 0.61 15.56 5.09
CA ILE A 74 -0.44 15.09 6.01
C ILE A 74 -1.73 15.91 5.87
N TRP A 75 -1.63 17.24 5.75
CA TRP A 75 -2.77 18.12 5.51
C TRP A 75 -3.39 17.88 4.12
N ASN A 76 -2.56 17.67 3.10
CA ASN A 76 -3.05 17.34 1.76
C ASN A 76 -3.79 15.98 1.74
N MET A 77 -3.28 14.97 2.45
CA MET A 77 -3.96 13.68 2.61
C MET A 77 -5.28 13.82 3.34
N ALA A 78 -5.32 14.58 4.44
CA ALA A 78 -6.56 14.84 5.18
C ALA A 78 -7.60 15.55 4.28
N HIS A 79 -7.18 16.56 3.53
CA HIS A 79 -8.04 17.23 2.56
C HIS A 79 -8.60 16.24 1.54
N GLN A 80 -7.76 15.39 0.95
CA GLN A 80 -8.19 14.39 -0.04
C GLN A 80 -9.17 13.36 0.52
N HIS A 81 -8.96 12.87 1.75
CA HIS A 81 -9.74 11.77 2.30
C HIS A 81 -10.96 12.20 3.13
N LEU A 82 -10.96 13.41 3.69
CA LEU A 82 -12.06 13.95 4.49
C LEU A 82 -12.99 14.87 3.69
N ILE A 83 -12.48 15.55 2.65
CA ILE A 83 -13.20 16.58 1.89
C ILE A 83 -13.28 16.23 0.40
N GLY A 84 -12.16 15.79 -0.19
CA GLY A 84 -12.11 15.36 -1.58
C GLY A 84 -13.10 14.24 -1.82
N GLU A 85 -13.89 14.36 -2.89
CA GLU A 85 -15.02 13.48 -3.18
C GLU A 85 -14.67 12.01 -2.94
N GLY A 86 -15.34 11.44 -1.96
CA GLY A 86 -15.13 10.06 -1.56
C GLY A 86 -15.51 9.15 -2.71
N LEU A 87 -14.51 8.66 -3.44
CA LEU A 87 -14.72 7.58 -4.40
C LEU A 87 -15.59 6.51 -3.72
N PRO A 88 -16.66 6.03 -4.38
CA PRO A 88 -17.54 5.01 -3.83
C PRO A 88 -16.67 3.84 -3.38
N HIS A 89 -17.03 3.21 -2.25
CA HIS A 89 -16.21 2.18 -1.58
C HIS A 89 -15.61 1.12 -2.54
N ARG A 90 -16.32 0.80 -3.63
CA ARG A 90 -15.88 -0.15 -4.67
C ARG A 90 -14.64 0.30 -5.47
N GLU A 91 -14.38 1.59 -5.62
CA GLU A 91 -13.24 2.12 -6.38
C GLU A 91 -11.97 2.29 -5.54
N ARG A 92 -12.10 2.25 -4.20
CA ARG A 92 -10.96 2.27 -3.26
C ARG A 92 -10.16 0.98 -3.21
N ARG A 93 -10.63 -0.08 -3.88
CA ARG A 93 -9.91 -1.36 -4.04
C ARG A 93 -8.71 -1.29 -4.98
N ARG A 94 -8.47 -0.14 -5.64
CA ARG A 94 -7.19 0.09 -6.30
C ARG A 94 -6.11 0.25 -5.21
N PRO A 95 -4.96 -0.45 -5.30
CA PRO A 95 -3.88 -0.29 -4.34
C PRO A 95 -3.58 1.20 -4.18
N LEU A 96 -3.63 1.70 -2.93
CA LEU A 96 -3.27 3.07 -2.62
C LEU A 96 -1.88 3.33 -3.22
N ARG A 97 -1.82 4.19 -4.24
CA ARG A 97 -0.56 4.51 -4.91
C ARG A 97 0.33 5.18 -3.87
N ASN A 98 1.35 4.47 -3.42
CA ASN A 98 2.21 4.92 -2.34
C ASN A 98 2.88 6.25 -2.75
N PRO A 99 2.59 7.40 -2.09
CA PRO A 99 3.22 8.66 -2.42
C PRO A 99 4.72 8.68 -2.07
N PHE A 100 5.22 7.70 -1.32
CA PHE A 100 6.64 7.51 -1.03
C PHE A 100 7.40 6.76 -2.13
N THR A 101 6.74 6.21 -3.17
CA THR A 101 7.40 5.55 -4.31
C THR A 101 7.45 6.44 -5.56
N ARG A 102 7.42 7.77 -5.43
CA ARG A 102 7.75 8.67 -6.55
C ARG A 102 9.26 8.70 -6.79
N SER A 103 9.83 7.54 -7.07
CA SER A 103 11.11 7.40 -7.74
C SER A 103 10.82 7.31 -9.24
N GLY A 104 11.54 8.10 -10.02
CA GLY A 104 11.21 8.46 -11.39
C GLY A 104 10.82 7.28 -12.27
N VAL A 105 9.76 7.48 -13.05
CA VAL A 105 9.65 6.85 -14.35
C VAL A 105 10.87 7.36 -15.13
N ILE A 106 11.92 6.57 -15.20
CA ILE A 106 12.89 6.70 -16.28
C ILE A 106 12.08 6.29 -17.50
N GLU A 107 11.72 7.26 -18.34
CA GLU A 107 11.23 7.00 -19.68
C GLU A 107 12.31 6.19 -20.40
N LEU A 108 12.07 4.89 -20.56
CA LEU A 108 12.86 4.08 -21.47
C LEU A 108 12.47 4.54 -22.88
N PRO A 109 13.42 4.92 -23.76
CA PRO A 109 13.09 5.38 -25.09
C PRO A 109 12.34 4.28 -25.86
N GLU A 110 11.31 4.72 -26.58
CA GLU A 110 10.49 3.91 -27.47
C GLU A 110 11.37 3.31 -28.58
N GLU A 111 11.53 2.00 -28.60
CA GLU A 111 12.21 1.32 -29.71
C GLU A 111 11.28 1.33 -30.93
N THR A 112 11.69 2.11 -31.93
CA THR A 112 11.07 2.17 -33.26
C THR A 112 11.08 0.80 -33.93
N PRO A 113 9.95 0.29 -34.46
CA PRO A 113 9.92 -0.98 -35.17
C PRO A 113 10.48 -0.78 -36.59
N ALA A 114 11.72 -1.21 -36.82
CA ALA A 114 12.25 -1.37 -38.17
C ALA A 114 11.84 -2.75 -38.70
N GLU A 115 11.00 -2.74 -39.73
CA GLU A 115 10.64 -3.91 -40.51
C GLU A 115 11.86 -4.50 -41.25
N MET A 116 11.71 -5.79 -41.60
CA MET A 116 12.14 -6.41 -42.85
C MET A 116 13.24 -7.50 -42.74
N THR A 117 12.75 -8.74 -42.77
CA THR A 117 13.24 -9.87 -43.57
C THR A 117 14.69 -10.33 -43.39
N THR A 118 14.89 -11.46 -42.69
CA THR A 118 15.59 -12.61 -43.31
C THR A 118 15.25 -13.92 -42.59
N GLU A 119 14.96 -14.94 -43.39
CA GLU A 119 14.68 -16.34 -43.06
C GLU A 119 15.53 -16.92 -41.91
N LEU A 120 14.89 -17.67 -40.99
CA LEU A 120 15.58 -18.47 -39.97
C LEU A 120 15.80 -19.90 -40.47
N PRO A 121 17.05 -20.41 -40.56
CA PRO A 121 17.29 -21.83 -40.81
C PRO A 121 16.92 -22.67 -39.59
N VAL A 122 16.11 -23.70 -39.80
CA VAL A 122 15.82 -24.73 -38.78
C VAL A 122 17.09 -25.57 -38.57
N LEU A 123 17.76 -25.41 -37.43
CA LEU A 123 18.82 -26.30 -37.00
C LEU A 123 18.31 -27.23 -35.90
N MET A 124 18.12 -28.50 -36.27
CA MET A 124 17.95 -29.60 -35.34
C MET A 124 19.27 -29.80 -34.58
N ALA A 125 19.24 -29.66 -33.25
CA ALA A 125 20.28 -30.15 -32.37
C ALA A 125 19.64 -30.65 -31.06
N GLU A 126 20.03 -31.85 -30.65
CA GLU A 126 19.45 -32.63 -29.56
C GLU A 126 19.47 -31.93 -28.18
N PRO A 127 18.51 -32.23 -27.28
CA PRO A 127 18.47 -31.63 -25.96
C PRO A 127 19.57 -32.20 -25.05
N PRO A 128 20.31 -31.36 -24.30
CA PRO A 128 21.21 -31.87 -23.27
C PRO A 128 20.41 -32.43 -22.09
N VAL A 129 20.82 -33.61 -21.64
CA VAL A 129 20.29 -34.33 -20.47
C VAL A 129 20.53 -33.51 -19.21
N VAL A 130 19.47 -33.01 -18.58
CA VAL A 130 19.54 -32.41 -17.24
C VAL A 130 19.23 -33.49 -16.21
N HIS A 131 20.24 -33.91 -15.46
CA HIS A 131 20.08 -34.80 -14.31
C HIS A 131 19.25 -34.12 -13.22
N ARG A 132 18.04 -34.62 -12.99
CA ARG A 132 17.20 -34.24 -11.84
C ARG A 132 17.77 -34.87 -10.58
N ALA A 133 18.12 -34.05 -9.59
CA ALA A 133 18.39 -34.53 -8.23
C ALA A 133 17.07 -34.96 -7.55
N PRO A 134 17.03 -36.09 -6.83
CA PRO A 134 15.81 -36.54 -6.16
C PRO A 134 15.55 -35.74 -4.87
N VAL A 135 14.31 -35.29 -4.71
CA VAL A 135 13.79 -34.70 -3.47
C VAL A 135 13.53 -35.83 -2.47
N VAL A 136 14.25 -35.82 -1.34
CA VAL A 136 14.02 -36.77 -0.23
C VAL A 136 12.90 -36.21 0.65
N SER A 137 11.74 -36.85 0.59
CA SER A 137 10.60 -36.59 1.48
C SER A 137 10.86 -37.13 2.89
N ARG A 138 10.77 -36.29 3.92
CA ARG A 138 10.79 -36.73 5.33
C ARG A 138 9.42 -37.30 5.75
N PRO A 139 9.35 -38.46 6.41
CA PRO A 139 8.10 -39.06 6.86
C PRO A 139 7.56 -38.44 8.16
N LYS A 140 6.22 -38.45 8.27
CA LYS A 140 5.43 -38.08 9.45
C LYS A 140 5.55 -39.17 10.52
N HIS A 141 5.83 -38.80 11.77
CA HIS A 141 5.62 -39.68 12.92
C HIS A 141 4.55 -39.12 13.86
N ALA A 142 3.67 -40.04 14.25
CA ALA A 142 2.49 -39.85 15.08
C ALA A 142 2.83 -39.67 16.56
N LEU A 143 1.88 -39.07 17.27
CA LEU A 143 1.80 -38.88 18.72
C LEU A 143 1.65 -40.22 19.45
N PRO A 144 2.18 -40.40 20.67
CA PRO A 144 1.76 -41.46 21.58
C PRO A 144 0.67 -41.00 22.57
N ASP A 145 -0.05 -42.00 23.11
CA ASP A 145 -1.26 -41.93 23.95
C ASP A 145 -1.15 -41.15 25.27
#